data_AF-A0A2E0RQI0-F1
#
_entry.id   AF-A0A2E0RQI0-F1
#
_cell.length_a   1.000
_cell.length_b   1.000
_cell.length_c   1.000
_cell.angle_alpha   90.00
_cell.angle_beta   90.00
_cell.angle_gamma   90.00
#
_symmetry.space_group_name_H-M   'P 1'
#
loop_
_entity.id
_entity.type
_entity.pdbx_description
1 polymer ?
#
loop_
_entity_poly.entity_id
_entity_poly.type
_entity_poly.pdbx_seq_one_letter_code
_entity_poly.pdbx_strand_id
1 'polypeptide(L)'
;MSTSPRSRSARGRIVNYLTSTPHPCVFYPLVDRKINDRHQHPVAGHEGAHVRKDAVGDVVYEAKMRVEPVKLAELTAAIGTETASETARIVPWFGVTIGGDQRLVDTLDMDLSRALLAGHRYDWHRPVEPGEEIQARVTVDQVFSKGDNDFAVLTTEFRDAANELVQTQTTTFIERGVA
;
A
#
# COMPACT_ATOMS: atom_id res chain seq x y z
N MET A 1 -1.41 -22.10 41.90
CA MET A 1 -2.44 -21.72 40.91
C MET A 1 -1.94 -20.49 40.19
N SER A 2 -1.51 -20.64 38.93
CA SER A 2 -0.91 -19.58 38.11
C SER A 2 -1.95 -19.07 37.12
N THR A 3 -2.26 -17.78 37.17
CA THR A 3 -3.18 -17.13 36.22
C THR A 3 -2.36 -16.42 35.14
N SER A 4 -2.44 -16.98 33.92
CA SER A 4 -1.92 -16.39 32.67
C SER A 4 -2.75 -15.16 32.26
N PRO A 5 -2.14 -14.06 31.76
CA PRO A 5 -2.89 -12.95 31.20
C PRO A 5 -3.18 -13.17 29.71
N ARG A 6 -4.46 -13.08 29.33
CA ARG A 6 -4.95 -13.12 27.95
C ARG A 6 -4.54 -11.86 27.19
N SER A 7 -3.86 -12.07 26.06
CA SER A 7 -3.64 -11.07 25.01
C SER A 7 -4.98 -10.51 24.50
N ARG A 8 -5.13 -9.17 24.51
CA ARG A 8 -6.23 -8.46 23.86
C ARG A 8 -5.78 -8.01 22.48
N SER A 9 -6.40 -8.55 21.43
CA SER A 9 -6.31 -8.04 20.07
C SER A 9 -6.87 -6.62 20.01
N ALA A 10 -6.02 -5.64 19.71
CA ALA A 10 -6.43 -4.27 19.46
C ALA A 10 -6.77 -4.12 17.97
N ARG A 11 -8.06 -4.22 17.62
CA ARG A 11 -8.56 -3.85 16.29
C ARG A 11 -8.71 -2.33 16.23
N GLY A 12 -7.64 -1.62 15.85
CA GLY A 12 -7.72 -0.20 15.51
C GLY A 12 -8.27 -0.03 14.09
N ARG A 13 -9.41 0.64 13.92
CA ARG A 13 -9.92 1.09 12.62
C ARG A 13 -9.62 2.58 12.51
N ILE A 14 -8.57 2.95 11.78
CA ILE A 14 -8.38 4.35 11.34
C ILE A 14 -9.02 4.48 9.96
N VAL A 15 -10.11 5.26 9.88
CA VAL A 15 -10.69 5.71 8.61
C VAL A 15 -10.18 7.12 8.39
N ASN A 16 -9.23 7.31 7.47
CA ASN A 16 -8.82 8.65 7.07
C ASN A 16 -9.90 9.26 6.17
N TYR A 17 -10.68 10.18 6.71
CA TYR A 17 -11.47 11.13 5.93
C TYR A 17 -10.54 12.27 5.50
N LEU A 18 -10.18 12.32 4.21
CA LEU A 18 -9.47 13.47 3.65
C LEU A 18 -10.47 14.61 3.44
N THR A 19 -10.52 15.55 4.40
CA THR A 19 -11.05 16.90 4.14
C THR A 19 -10.01 17.68 3.33
N SER A 20 -10.47 18.34 2.27
CA SER A 20 -9.65 19.08 1.32
C SER A 20 -8.83 20.19 1.99
N THR A 21 -7.52 20.02 2.06
CA THR A 21 -6.55 21.12 2.11
C THR A 21 -5.42 20.83 1.12
N PRO A 22 -4.89 21.85 0.43
CA PRO A 22 -3.98 21.64 -0.70
C PRO A 22 -2.55 21.57 -0.15
N HIS A 23 -2.12 20.41 0.34
CA HIS A 23 -0.69 20.12 0.54
C HIS A 23 -0.38 18.78 -0.14
N PRO A 24 0.73 18.69 -0.89
CA PRO A 24 1.03 17.50 -1.69
C PRO A 24 1.23 16.30 -0.78
N CYS A 25 0.47 15.24 -1.02
CA CYS A 25 0.66 13.95 -0.41
C CYS A 25 2.02 13.40 -0.81
N VAL A 26 3.02 13.56 0.05
CA VAL A 26 4.34 12.92 -0.11
C VAL A 26 4.41 11.79 0.91
N PHE A 27 3.93 10.61 0.52
CA PHE A 27 4.25 9.34 1.17
C PHE A 27 5.03 8.48 0.17
N TYR A 28 6.21 8.98 -0.22
CA TYR A 28 7.26 8.19 -0.86
C TYR A 28 8.25 7.79 0.23
N PRO A 29 8.34 6.52 0.66
CA PRO A 29 9.54 6.09 1.35
C PRO A 29 10.68 6.13 0.32
N LEU A 30 11.67 6.97 0.58
CA LEU A 30 12.96 7.14 -0.10
C LEU A 30 13.40 5.95 -0.97
N VAL A 31 12.88 5.91 -2.19
CA VAL A 31 13.54 5.33 -3.36
C VAL A 31 14.32 6.47 -4.00
N ASP A 32 15.56 6.19 -4.39
CA ASP A 32 16.57 7.11 -4.93
C ASP A 32 16.00 8.39 -5.60
N ARG A 33 16.49 9.56 -5.14
CA ARG A 33 16.01 10.92 -5.49
C ARG A 33 16.30 11.31 -6.95
N LYS A 34 16.59 10.34 -7.83
CA LYS A 34 16.90 10.49 -9.26
C LYS A 34 15.82 9.95 -10.21
N ILE A 35 14.66 9.49 -9.72
CA ILE A 35 13.65 8.84 -10.58
C ILE A 35 12.59 9.80 -11.15
N ASN A 36 12.50 11.06 -10.71
CA ASN A 36 11.42 11.94 -11.18
C ASN A 36 11.61 12.56 -12.59
N ASP A 37 12.78 12.39 -13.21
CA ASP A 37 13.05 12.93 -14.56
C ASP A 37 12.88 11.91 -15.70
N ARG A 38 12.54 10.64 -15.41
CA ARG A 38 12.39 9.59 -16.44
C ARG A 38 10.96 9.17 -16.78
N HIS A 39 9.95 9.72 -16.12
CA HIS A 39 8.54 9.41 -16.43
C HIS A 39 7.92 10.31 -17.50
N GLN A 40 8.73 11.07 -18.24
CA GLN A 40 8.27 11.82 -19.42
C GLN A 40 8.57 11.10 -20.75
N HIS A 41 8.63 9.78 -20.75
CA HIS A 41 8.47 9.06 -22.02
C HIS A 41 6.97 9.06 -22.35
N PRO A 42 6.57 9.57 -23.53
CA PRO A 42 5.19 9.44 -23.96
C PRO A 42 4.88 7.94 -24.08
N VAL A 43 4.12 7.41 -23.12
CA VAL A 43 3.36 6.19 -23.34
C VAL A 43 2.48 6.50 -24.54
N ALA A 44 2.70 5.79 -25.65
CA ALA A 44 1.84 5.87 -26.81
C ALA A 44 0.39 5.76 -26.31
N GLY A 45 -0.42 6.77 -26.63
CA GLY A 45 -1.76 6.90 -26.07
C GLY A 45 -2.54 5.61 -26.27
N HIS A 46 -2.81 4.89 -25.18
CA HIS A 46 -3.92 3.97 -25.15
C HIS A 46 -5.19 4.81 -25.03
N GLU A 47 -5.71 5.18 -26.20
CA GLU A 47 -7.03 5.80 -26.32
C GLU A 47 -8.05 4.83 -25.71
N GLY A 48 -8.57 5.18 -24.52
CA GLY A 48 -9.54 4.37 -23.79
C GLY A 48 -8.97 3.30 -22.86
N ALA A 49 -7.75 3.46 -22.33
CA ALA A 49 -7.30 2.60 -21.22
C ALA A 49 -8.30 2.67 -20.05
N HIS A 50 -8.79 1.51 -19.66
CA HIS A 50 -9.69 1.29 -18.54
C HIS A 50 -9.06 0.21 -17.68
N VAL A 51 -9.30 0.26 -16.37
CA VAL A 51 -8.81 -0.78 -15.47
C VAL A 51 -9.26 -2.16 -15.96
N ARG A 52 -8.29 -3.05 -16.18
CA ARG A 52 -8.49 -4.42 -16.64
C ARG A 52 -9.44 -5.20 -15.72
N LYS A 53 -10.62 -5.54 -16.23
CA LYS A 53 -11.73 -6.13 -15.44
C LYS A 53 -11.51 -7.59 -15.04
N ASP A 54 -10.78 -8.33 -15.85
CA ASP A 54 -10.45 -9.74 -15.60
C ASP A 54 -9.20 -9.92 -14.72
N ALA A 55 -8.62 -8.85 -14.20
CA ALA A 55 -7.45 -8.89 -13.31
C ALA A 55 -7.77 -9.43 -11.90
N VAL A 56 -9.05 -9.68 -11.55
CA VAL A 56 -9.45 -10.16 -10.22
C VAL A 56 -8.78 -11.51 -9.93
N GLY A 57 -8.08 -11.58 -8.79
CA GLY A 57 -7.30 -12.75 -8.36
C GLY A 57 -5.84 -12.71 -8.79
N ASP A 58 -5.44 -11.80 -9.67
CA ASP A 58 -4.05 -11.69 -10.11
C ASP A 58 -3.15 -11.23 -8.96
N VAL A 59 -1.93 -11.80 -8.95
CA VAL A 59 -0.85 -11.38 -8.06
C VAL A 59 -0.10 -10.25 -8.72
N VAL A 60 -0.18 -9.05 -8.15
CA VAL A 60 0.57 -7.88 -8.62
C VAL A 60 2.05 -8.03 -8.28
N TYR A 61 2.33 -8.48 -7.05
CA TYR A 61 3.69 -8.63 -6.55
C TYR A 61 3.76 -9.60 -5.38
N GLU A 62 4.85 -10.35 -5.30
CA GLU A 62 5.17 -11.18 -4.14
C GLU A 62 6.68 -11.18 -3.90
N ALA A 63 7.10 -10.89 -2.67
CA ALA A 63 8.50 -10.93 -2.30
C ALA A 63 8.72 -11.15 -0.81
N LYS A 64 9.91 -11.65 -0.48
CA LYS A 64 10.46 -11.62 0.87
C LYS A 64 11.36 -10.40 1.02
N MET A 65 11.27 -9.75 2.17
CA MET A 65 12.05 -8.57 2.51
C MET A 65 12.41 -8.59 3.98
N ARG A 66 13.43 -7.82 4.33
CA ARG A 66 13.85 -7.61 5.70
C ARG A 66 13.37 -6.26 6.19
N VAL A 67 12.95 -6.22 7.45
CA VAL A 67 12.64 -4.96 8.14
C VAL A 67 13.94 -4.27 8.52
N GLU A 68 14.50 -3.50 7.59
CA GLU A 68 15.76 -2.83 7.81
C GLU A 68 15.63 -1.77 8.93
N PRO A 69 16.41 -1.88 10.04
CA PRO A 69 16.30 -0.95 11.16
C PRO A 69 16.51 0.52 10.75
N VAL A 70 17.36 0.76 9.75
CA VAL A 70 17.60 2.09 9.19
C VAL A 70 16.34 2.69 8.55
N LYS A 71 15.48 1.87 7.91
CA LYS A 71 14.23 2.36 7.31
C LYS A 71 13.17 2.69 8.34
N LEU A 72 13.11 1.93 9.44
CA LEU A 72 12.27 2.29 10.57
C LEU A 72 12.72 3.60 11.23
N ALA A 73 14.03 3.82 11.34
CA ALA A 73 14.58 5.08 11.87
C ALA A 73 14.27 6.27 10.94
N GLU A 74 14.44 6.13 9.63
CA GLU A 74 14.05 7.14 8.63
C GLU A 74 12.56 7.49 8.75
N LEU A 75 11.68 6.49 8.83
CA LEU A 75 10.24 6.70 8.95
C LEU A 75 9.86 7.34 10.29
N THR A 76 10.48 6.93 11.39
CA THR A 76 10.30 7.55 12.70
C THR A 76 10.63 9.04 12.66
N ALA A 77 11.77 9.39 12.06
CA ALA A 77 12.18 10.78 11.90
C ALA A 77 11.21 11.57 11.02
N ALA A 78 10.68 10.95 9.95
CA ALA A 78 9.71 11.58 9.07
C ALA A 78 8.36 11.82 9.74
N ILE A 79 7.91 10.93 10.63
CA ILE A 79 6.66 11.09 11.39
C ILE A 79 6.81 12.19 12.44
N GLY A 80 7.94 12.24 13.16
CA GLY A 80 8.31 13.38 14.01
C GLY A 80 7.45 13.61 15.27
N THR A 81 6.62 12.64 15.66
CA THR A 81 5.79 12.69 16.88
C THR A 81 6.40 11.85 18.02
N GLU A 82 5.89 12.03 19.24
CA GLU A 82 6.31 11.21 20.40
C GLU A 82 6.07 9.71 20.18
N THR A 83 5.02 9.35 19.44
CA THR A 83 4.64 7.97 19.10
C THR A 83 5.21 7.50 17.77
N ALA A 84 6.15 8.25 17.17
CA ALA A 84 6.65 7.97 15.83
C ALA A 84 7.31 6.59 15.70
N SER A 85 8.07 6.16 16.71
CA SER A 85 8.75 4.86 16.70
C SER A 85 7.76 3.70 16.70
N GLU A 86 6.72 3.79 17.54
CA GLU A 86 5.64 2.79 17.58
C GLU A 86 4.84 2.79 16.26
N THR A 87 4.57 3.97 15.73
CA THR A 87 3.83 4.15 14.46
C THR A 87 4.60 3.56 13.29
N ALA A 88 5.91 3.83 13.19
CA ALA A 88 6.76 3.30 12.13
C ALA A 88 6.76 1.77 12.06
N ARG A 89 6.57 1.09 13.21
CA ARG A 89 6.50 -0.37 13.31
C ARG A 89 5.14 -0.95 12.91
N ILE A 90 4.10 -0.15 12.76
CA ILE A 90 2.79 -0.62 12.30
C ILE A 90 2.47 -0.19 10.86
N VAL A 91 3.15 0.82 10.32
CA VAL A 91 2.96 1.26 8.91
C VAL A 91 4.28 1.43 8.15
N PRO A 92 5.18 0.43 8.16
CA PRO A 92 6.48 0.55 7.50
C PRO A 92 6.42 0.66 5.97
N TRP A 93 5.31 0.22 5.34
CA TRP A 93 5.16 0.24 3.88
C TRP A 93 3.76 0.64 3.44
N PHE A 94 3.69 1.21 2.22
CA PHE A 94 2.48 1.22 1.41
C PHE A 94 2.51 0.00 0.47
N GLY A 95 1.75 -1.03 0.81
CA GLY A 95 1.92 -2.38 0.27
C GLY A 95 1.79 -2.49 -1.23
N VAL A 96 0.87 -1.74 -1.84
CA VAL A 96 0.60 -1.80 -3.28
C VAL A 96 1.75 -1.28 -4.16
N THR A 97 2.72 -0.55 -3.61
CA THR A 97 3.90 -0.07 -4.34
C THR A 97 5.20 -0.72 -3.90
N ILE A 98 5.13 -1.79 -3.09
CA ILE A 98 6.34 -2.41 -2.50
C ILE A 98 7.26 -3.07 -3.54
N GLY A 99 6.72 -3.45 -4.69
CA GLY A 99 7.45 -3.95 -5.85
C GLY A 99 7.70 -2.90 -6.94
N GLY A 100 7.46 -1.63 -6.65
CA GLY A 100 7.36 -0.55 -7.64
C GLY A 100 5.93 -0.39 -8.17
N ASP A 101 5.58 0.85 -8.54
CA ASP A 101 4.28 1.24 -9.09
C ASP A 101 4.03 0.70 -10.50
N GLN A 102 5.07 0.53 -11.33
CA GLN A 102 4.92 -0.02 -12.69
C GLN A 102 4.26 -1.41 -12.70
N ARG A 103 4.51 -2.24 -11.68
CA ARG A 103 3.86 -3.56 -11.55
C ARG A 103 2.35 -3.44 -11.39
N LEU A 104 1.89 -2.44 -10.64
CA LEU A 104 0.48 -2.13 -10.46
C LEU A 104 -0.13 -1.68 -11.79
N VAL A 105 0.57 -0.78 -12.50
CA VAL A 105 0.17 -0.28 -13.83
C VAL A 105 0.01 -1.43 -14.81
N ASP A 106 1.05 -2.25 -14.97
CA ASP A 106 1.03 -3.37 -15.91
C ASP A 106 -0.05 -4.40 -15.57
N THR A 107 -0.28 -4.64 -14.27
CA THR A 107 -1.31 -5.61 -13.84
C THR A 107 -2.72 -5.06 -14.07
N LEU A 108 -2.97 -3.78 -13.83
CA LEU A 108 -4.32 -3.22 -13.92
C LEU A 108 -4.60 -2.53 -15.25
N ASP A 109 -3.60 -2.40 -16.12
CA ASP A 109 -3.64 -1.50 -17.28
C ASP A 109 -4.09 -0.07 -16.87
N MET A 110 -3.60 0.38 -15.72
CA MET A 110 -4.08 1.60 -15.06
C MET A 110 -3.29 2.84 -15.48
N ASP A 111 -4.01 3.91 -15.83
CA ASP A 111 -3.43 5.23 -16.05
C ASP A 111 -3.33 6.01 -14.73
N LEU A 112 -2.13 6.03 -14.15
CA LEU A 112 -1.86 6.73 -12.89
C LEU A 112 -2.10 8.25 -12.97
N SER A 113 -2.10 8.87 -14.16
CA SER A 113 -2.41 10.31 -14.30
C SER A 113 -3.89 10.62 -14.06
N ARG A 114 -4.77 9.62 -14.23
CA ARG A 114 -6.21 9.70 -13.95
C ARG A 114 -6.60 8.98 -12.67
N ALA A 115 -5.69 8.19 -12.09
CA ALA A 115 -5.93 7.44 -10.87
C ALA A 115 -5.95 8.33 -9.61
N LEU A 116 -6.85 7.99 -8.70
CA LEU A 116 -6.99 8.58 -7.37
C LEU A 116 -6.94 7.47 -6.33
N LEU A 117 -6.24 7.71 -5.22
CA LEU A 117 -6.32 6.86 -4.03
C LEU A 117 -7.64 7.16 -3.30
N ALA A 118 -8.64 6.31 -3.49
CA ALA A 118 -9.98 6.52 -2.95
C ALA A 118 -10.11 6.10 -1.48
N GLY A 119 -9.32 5.11 -1.07
CA GLY A 119 -9.35 4.59 0.28
C GLY A 119 -8.17 3.69 0.58
N HIS A 120 -7.78 3.68 1.84
CA HIS A 120 -6.78 2.77 2.35
C HIS A 120 -7.11 2.36 3.79
N ARG A 121 -7.02 1.07 4.07
CA ARG A 121 -7.33 0.47 5.36
C ARG A 121 -6.18 -0.43 5.78
N TYR A 122 -5.84 -0.38 7.06
CA TYR A 122 -4.93 -1.31 7.70
C TYR A 122 -5.70 -2.19 8.69
N ASP A 123 -5.33 -3.46 8.74
CA ASP A 123 -5.71 -4.41 9.78
C ASP A 123 -4.41 -4.99 10.37
N TRP A 124 -4.11 -4.61 11.62
CA TRP A 124 -2.88 -5.02 12.31
C TRP A 124 -3.12 -6.21 13.23
N HIS A 125 -2.20 -7.17 13.19
CA HIS A 125 -2.16 -8.28 14.14
C HIS A 125 -1.08 -8.04 15.20
N ARG A 126 0.09 -7.59 14.78
CA ARG A 126 1.19 -7.14 15.64
C ARG A 126 2.07 -6.10 14.91
N PRO A 127 2.85 -5.29 15.64
CA PRO A 127 3.91 -4.49 15.03
C PRO A 127 5.01 -5.36 14.42
N VAL A 128 5.74 -4.81 13.45
CA VAL A 128 6.97 -5.43 12.97
C VAL A 128 8.13 -5.22 13.93
N GLU A 129 9.09 -6.14 13.95
CA GLU A 129 10.34 -6.06 14.70
C GLU A 129 11.52 -5.71 13.77
N PRO A 130 12.43 -4.82 14.19
CA PRO A 130 13.64 -4.54 13.41
C PRO A 130 14.45 -5.81 13.12
N GLY A 131 14.81 -6.00 11.86
CA GLY A 131 15.63 -7.12 11.38
C GLY A 131 14.86 -8.39 11.04
N GLU A 132 13.55 -8.47 11.32
CA GLU A 132 12.73 -9.64 10.97
C GLU A 132 12.53 -9.77 9.45
N GLU A 133 12.24 -10.99 9.00
CA GLU A 133 11.86 -11.26 7.60
C GLU A 133 10.34 -11.25 7.44
N ILE A 134 9.87 -10.56 6.41
CA ILE A 134 8.47 -10.43 6.06
C ILE A 134 8.27 -10.87 4.60
N GLN A 135 7.27 -11.71 4.36
CA GLN A 135 6.73 -11.98 3.03
C GLN A 135 5.56 -11.02 2.78
N ALA A 136 5.64 -10.24 1.70
CA ALA A 136 4.55 -9.42 1.21
C ALA A 136 3.94 -10.05 -0.03
N ARG A 137 2.61 -10.08 -0.10
CA ARG A 137 1.85 -10.54 -1.28
C ARG A 137 0.73 -9.57 -1.58
N VAL A 138 0.73 -9.02 -2.79
CA VAL A 138 -0.26 -8.05 -3.28
C VAL A 138 -1.15 -8.73 -4.31
N THR A 139 -2.46 -8.71 -4.10
CA THR A 139 -3.45 -9.33 -4.99
C THR A 139 -4.57 -8.35 -5.34
N VAL A 140 -5.12 -8.47 -6.55
CA VAL A 140 -6.33 -7.76 -6.94
C VAL A 140 -7.55 -8.48 -6.35
N ASP A 141 -8.25 -7.82 -5.43
CA ASP A 141 -9.43 -8.37 -4.76
C ASP A 141 -10.68 -8.16 -5.60
N GLN A 142 -10.89 -6.95 -6.11
CA GLN A 142 -12.08 -6.58 -6.88
C GLN A 142 -11.74 -5.55 -7.95
N VAL A 143 -12.43 -5.65 -9.09
CA VAL A 143 -12.47 -4.60 -10.10
C VAL A 143 -13.92 -4.38 -10.51
N PHE A 144 -14.38 -3.13 -10.53
CA PHE A 144 -15.74 -2.79 -10.93
C PHE A 144 -15.80 -1.38 -11.53
N SER A 145 -16.97 -0.98 -12.02
CA SER A 145 -17.22 0.36 -12.57
C SER A 145 -18.40 1.01 -11.87
N LYS A 146 -18.37 2.34 -11.74
CA LYS A 146 -19.49 3.14 -11.23
C LYS A 146 -19.55 4.47 -11.98
N GLY A 147 -20.57 4.62 -12.83
CA GLY A 147 -20.60 5.69 -13.82
C GLY A 147 -19.39 5.57 -14.75
N ASP A 148 -18.74 6.68 -15.04
CA ASP A 148 -17.56 6.72 -15.91
C ASP A 148 -16.25 6.36 -15.18
N ASN A 149 -16.31 5.94 -13.92
CA ASN A 149 -15.13 5.64 -13.12
C ASN A 149 -14.93 4.13 -12.95
N ASP A 150 -13.68 3.70 -13.01
CA ASP A 150 -13.27 2.35 -12.73
C ASP A 150 -12.59 2.25 -11.36
N PHE A 151 -12.89 1.17 -10.65
CA PHE A 151 -12.40 0.93 -9.30
C PHE A 151 -11.57 -0.34 -9.29
N ALA A 152 -10.42 -0.28 -8.62
CA ALA A 152 -9.60 -1.44 -8.29
C ALA A 152 -9.40 -1.51 -6.78
N VAL A 153 -9.73 -2.65 -6.19
CA VAL A 153 -9.47 -2.96 -4.78
C VAL A 153 -8.35 -3.98 -4.72
N LEU A 154 -7.30 -3.66 -3.98
CA LEU A 154 -6.15 -4.53 -3.78
C LEU A 154 -6.01 -4.89 -2.32
N THR A 155 -5.58 -6.12 -2.08
CA THR A 155 -5.20 -6.61 -0.75
C THR A 155 -3.70 -6.85 -0.73
N THR A 156 -3.01 -6.31 0.28
CA THR A 156 -1.64 -6.70 0.60
C THR A 156 -1.62 -7.46 1.91
N GLU A 157 -1.09 -8.68 1.91
CA GLU A 157 -0.81 -9.43 3.12
C GLU A 157 0.68 -9.38 3.43
N PHE A 158 1.00 -9.17 4.71
CA PHE A 158 2.34 -9.26 5.26
C PHE A 158 2.38 -10.41 6.26
N ARG A 159 3.26 -11.38 6.03
CA ARG A 159 3.45 -12.56 6.88
C ARG A 159 4.89 -12.68 7.32
N ASP A 160 5.13 -13.20 8.52
CA ASP A 160 6.50 -13.43 8.99
C ASP A 160 7.08 -14.77 8.50
N ALA A 161 8.30 -15.09 8.95
CA ALA A 161 8.98 -16.34 8.61
C ALA A 161 8.24 -17.61 9.07
N ALA A 162 7.34 -17.50 10.06
CA ALA A 162 6.47 -18.59 10.51
C ALA A 162 5.13 -18.63 9.75
N ASN A 163 4.97 -17.78 8.72
CA ASN A 163 3.75 -17.60 7.93
C ASN A 163 2.56 -17.03 8.75
N GLU A 164 2.84 -16.46 9.92
CA GLU A 164 1.82 -15.78 10.73
C GLU A 164 1.51 -14.41 10.13
N LEU A 165 0.22 -14.06 10.08
CA LEU A 165 -0.23 -12.78 9.52
C LEU A 165 0.16 -11.64 10.47
N VAL A 166 0.94 -10.69 9.97
CA VAL A 166 1.40 -9.51 10.70
C VAL A 166 0.45 -8.33 10.44
N GLN A 167 0.09 -8.14 9.17
CA GLN A 167 -0.77 -7.04 8.73
C GLN A 167 -1.47 -7.41 7.42
N THR A 168 -2.69 -6.89 7.27
CA THR A 168 -3.36 -6.77 5.98
C THR A 168 -3.58 -5.29 5.66
N GLN A 169 -3.42 -4.94 4.39
CA GLN A 169 -3.78 -3.65 3.84
C GLN A 169 -4.82 -3.83 2.74
N THR A 170 -5.85 -2.98 2.72
CA THR A 170 -6.80 -2.90 1.61
C THR A 170 -6.70 -1.51 1.01
N THR A 171 -6.38 -1.44 -0.28
CA THR A 171 -6.25 -0.18 -1.03
C THR A 171 -7.29 -0.13 -2.12
N THR A 172 -7.93 1.03 -2.29
CA THR A 172 -8.88 1.26 -3.37
C THR A 172 -8.39 2.41 -4.24
N PHE A 173 -8.21 2.12 -5.53
CA PHE A 173 -7.96 3.14 -6.55
C PHE A 173 -9.23 3.39 -7.37
N ILE A 174 -9.36 4.62 -7.83
CA ILE A 174 -10.34 5.05 -8.82
C ILE A 174 -9.58 5.57 -10.03
N GLU A 175 -9.79 5.00 -11.20
CA GLU A 175 -9.41 5.64 -12.46
C GLU A 175 -10.62 6.40 -13.02
N ARG A 176 -10.44 7.70 -13.24
CA ARG A 176 -11.49 8.55 -13.80
C ARG A 176 -11.63 8.32 -15.31
N GLY A 177 -12.86 8.21 -15.79
CA GLY A 177 -13.16 8.16 -17.21
C GLY A 177 -12.76 9.42 -17.96
N VAL A 178 -12.71 9.30 -19.28
CA VAL A 178 -12.51 10.40 -20.22
C VAL A 178 -13.88 10.96 -20.60
N ALA A 179 -14.24 12.09 -20.01
CA ALA A 179 -15.46 12.82 -20.38
C ALA A 179 -15.24 13.66 -21.64
#